data_AF-A0A4Y7RVQ9-F1
#
_entry.id   AF-A0A4Y7RVQ9-F1
#
_cell.length_a   1.000
_cell.length_b   1.000
_cell.length_c   1.000
_cell.angle_alpha   90.00
_cell.angle_beta   90.00
_cell.angle_gamma   90.00
#
_symmetry.space_group_name_H-M   'P 1'
#
loop_
_entity.id
_entity.type
_entity.pdbx_description
1 polymer ?
#
loop_
_entity_poly.entity_id
_entity_poly.type
_entity_poly.pdbx_seq_one_letter_code
_entity_poly.pdbx_strand_id
1 'polypeptide(L)'
;MRRFIFTNVERFQYESIKEKIEEIKDTFDRYLDSYPAKTYKSKHAIMGPVGKILQEIKKGKWDVESLSGYAVNVHLHNPKTKGKISESAIAALEEGIEKLLSLIRGESIASQDRILELVDYGLYYRQRKKSLAWLESVKKEWVEFLKTKYGTWDNLAKAWGEKPKKGVQDIESIGYPSKRAYAEAKGQKKADMGEFIKQAELKGYDLDDEEE
;
A
#
# COMPACT_ATOMS: atom_id res chain seq x y z
N MET A 1 -18.01 -17.97 48.65
CA MET A 1 -17.13 -16.77 48.60
C MET A 1 -16.46 -16.74 47.22
N ARG A 2 -16.81 -15.80 46.33
CA ARG A 2 -16.18 -15.70 44.99
C ARG A 2 -14.78 -15.09 45.16
N ARG A 3 -13.73 -15.76 44.66
CA ARG A 3 -12.37 -15.20 44.59
C ARG A 3 -12.33 -14.20 43.44
N PHE A 4 -12.21 -12.92 43.78
CA PHE A 4 -11.89 -11.89 42.80
C PHE A 4 -10.41 -12.02 42.43
N ILE A 5 -10.13 -12.29 41.16
CA ILE A 5 -8.77 -12.23 40.62
C ILE A 5 -8.53 -10.76 40.26
N PHE A 6 -7.72 -10.08 41.06
CA PHE A 6 -7.19 -8.77 40.71
C PHE A 6 -5.94 -9.01 39.86
N THR A 7 -6.06 -8.87 38.54
CA THR A 7 -4.89 -8.76 37.66
C THR A 7 -4.36 -7.34 37.78
N ASN A 8 -3.15 -7.19 38.33
CA ASN A 8 -2.37 -5.96 38.14
C ASN A 8 -2.11 -5.86 36.63
N VAL A 9 -2.82 -4.96 35.96
CA VAL A 9 -2.53 -4.63 34.56
C VAL A 9 -1.23 -3.85 34.59
N GLU A 10 -0.11 -4.52 34.33
CA GLU A 10 1.16 -3.84 34.08
C GLU A 10 0.91 -2.76 33.03
N ARG A 11 1.25 -1.52 33.37
CA ARG A 11 1.14 -0.41 32.42
C ARG A 11 2.08 -0.70 31.26
N PHE A 12 1.50 -0.82 30.07
CA PHE A 12 2.26 -0.90 28.82
C PHE A 12 3.17 0.33 28.68
N GLN A 13 4.48 0.11 28.77
CA GLN A 13 5.48 1.17 28.73
C GLN A 13 5.78 1.55 27.28
N TYR A 14 4.82 2.21 26.61
CA TYR A 14 4.97 2.55 25.18
C TYR A 14 6.24 3.37 24.89
N GLU A 15 6.57 4.35 25.73
CA GLU A 15 7.70 5.25 25.50
C GLU A 15 9.06 4.53 25.49
N SER A 16 9.22 3.41 26.21
CA SER A 16 10.49 2.67 26.23
C SER A 16 10.72 1.79 25.00
N ILE A 17 9.67 1.51 24.23
CA ILE A 17 9.73 0.62 23.06
C ILE A 17 9.35 1.32 21.75
N LYS A 18 8.95 2.59 21.81
CA LYS A 18 8.51 3.38 20.66
C LYS A 18 9.52 3.39 19.53
N GLU A 19 10.80 3.66 19.83
CA GLU A 19 11.86 3.72 18.82
C GLU A 19 12.04 2.36 18.12
N LYS A 20 12.03 1.26 18.89
CA LYS A 20 12.09 -0.10 18.34
C LYS A 20 10.90 -0.39 17.42
N ILE A 21 9.70 0.06 17.79
CA ILE A 21 8.51 -0.07 16.94
C ILE A 21 8.65 0.74 15.65
N GLU A 22 9.20 1.96 15.69
CA GLU A 22 9.47 2.74 14.48
C GLU A 22 10.50 2.05 13.58
N GLU A 23 11.60 1.53 14.13
CA GLU A 23 12.62 0.81 13.35
C GLU A 23 12.06 -0.45 12.66
N ILE A 24 11.21 -1.21 13.36
CA ILE A 24 10.51 -2.36 12.79
C ILE A 24 9.64 -1.90 11.61
N LYS A 25 8.88 -0.82 11.78
CA LYS A 25 8.03 -0.27 10.72
C LYS A 25 8.86 0.21 9.54
N ASP A 26 9.96 0.92 9.76
CA ASP A 26 10.85 1.40 8.69
C ASP A 26 11.45 0.23 7.91
N THR A 27 11.80 -0.85 8.60
CA THR A 27 12.38 -2.04 7.99
C THR A 27 11.37 -2.79 7.13
N PHE A 28 10.14 -3.02 7.64
CA PHE A 28 9.08 -3.58 6.81
C PHE A 28 8.62 -2.64 5.69
N ASP A 29 8.67 -1.33 5.90
CA ASP A 29 8.34 -0.33 4.89
C ASP A 29 9.32 -0.41 3.70
N ARG A 30 10.64 -0.52 3.97
CA ARG A 30 11.66 -0.77 2.94
C ARG A 30 11.41 -2.05 2.14
N TYR A 31 10.99 -3.12 2.81
CA TYR A 31 10.59 -4.35 2.12
C TYR A 31 9.38 -4.11 1.21
N LEU A 32 8.34 -3.45 1.73
CA LEU A 32 7.11 -3.20 0.98
C LEU A 32 7.28 -2.26 -0.20
N ASP A 33 8.27 -1.37 -0.19
CA ASP A 33 8.64 -0.55 -1.37
C ASP A 33 9.07 -1.42 -2.57
N SER A 34 9.52 -2.65 -2.33
CA SER A 34 9.85 -3.63 -3.39
C SER A 34 8.69 -4.57 -3.76
N TYR A 35 7.59 -4.54 -3.00
CA TYR A 35 6.47 -5.43 -3.20
C TYR A 35 5.36 -4.74 -4.00
N PRO A 36 5.09 -5.16 -5.26
CA PRO A 36 3.99 -4.59 -6.04
C PRO A 36 2.66 -5.10 -5.48
N ALA A 37 1.91 -4.24 -4.79
CA ALA A 37 0.61 -4.61 -4.25
C ALA A 37 -0.33 -5.11 -5.36
N LYS A 38 -1.04 -6.22 -5.10
CA LYS A 38 -2.01 -6.76 -6.07
C LYS A 38 -3.15 -5.76 -6.30
N THR A 39 -3.67 -5.19 -5.22
CA THR A 39 -4.68 -4.14 -5.20
C THR A 39 -4.41 -3.19 -4.03
N TYR A 40 -4.98 -1.99 -4.07
CA TYR A 40 -4.93 -1.04 -2.94
C TYR A 40 -6.28 -0.93 -2.20
N LYS A 41 -7.16 -1.91 -2.37
CA LYS A 41 -8.51 -1.91 -1.78
C LYS A 41 -8.53 -2.48 -0.35
N SER A 42 -7.71 -3.49 -0.08
CA SER A 42 -7.66 -4.17 1.21
C SER A 42 -6.34 -3.93 1.93
N LYS A 43 -6.40 -3.95 3.26
CA LYS A 43 -5.20 -3.88 4.11
C LYS A 43 -4.21 -4.99 3.79
N HIS A 44 -4.69 -6.23 3.60
CA HIS A 44 -3.85 -7.37 3.25
C HIS A 44 -3.11 -7.20 1.93
N ALA A 45 -3.75 -6.60 0.92
CA ALA A 45 -3.09 -6.36 -0.36
C ALA A 45 -2.02 -5.27 -0.26
N ILE A 46 -2.29 -4.20 0.52
CA ILE A 46 -1.35 -3.10 0.78
C ILE A 46 -0.15 -3.56 1.60
N MET A 47 -0.37 -4.42 2.60
CA MET A 47 0.69 -4.89 3.50
C MET A 47 1.42 -6.13 2.99
N GLY A 48 1.05 -6.63 1.82
CA GLY A 48 1.67 -7.80 1.20
C GLY A 48 1.87 -8.98 2.17
N PRO A 49 3.02 -9.67 2.11
CA PRO A 49 3.34 -10.77 3.01
C PRO A 49 3.46 -10.37 4.49
N VAL A 50 3.80 -9.11 4.78
CA VAL A 50 4.00 -8.61 6.16
C VAL A 50 2.70 -8.72 6.96
N GLY A 51 1.56 -8.36 6.37
CA GLY A 51 0.27 -8.47 7.05
C GLY A 51 -0.03 -9.89 7.54
N LYS A 52 0.46 -10.91 6.83
CA LYS A 52 0.29 -12.32 7.20
C LYS A 52 1.34 -12.77 8.22
N ILE A 53 2.59 -12.31 8.11
CA ILE A 53 3.63 -12.53 9.12
C ILE A 53 3.15 -12.11 10.51
N LEU A 54 2.55 -10.92 10.63
CA LEU A 54 2.05 -10.41 11.91
C LEU A 54 0.97 -11.33 12.51
N GLN A 55 0.11 -11.93 11.67
CA GLN A 55 -0.88 -12.92 12.11
C GLN A 55 -0.24 -14.23 12.56
N GLU A 56 0.79 -14.71 11.85
CA GLU A 56 1.47 -15.96 12.19
C GLU A 56 2.31 -15.82 13.47
N ILE A 57 2.99 -14.68 13.65
CA ILE A 57 3.69 -14.35 14.89
C ILE A 57 2.73 -14.40 16.09
N LYS A 58 1.52 -13.86 15.95
CA LYS A 58 0.48 -13.91 16.99
C LYS A 58 0.10 -15.34 17.41
N LYS A 59 0.26 -16.34 16.53
CA LYS A 59 0.00 -17.76 16.83
C LYS A 59 1.16 -18.45 17.57
N GLY A 60 2.30 -17.79 17.70
CA GLY A 60 3.33 -18.14 18.69
C GLY A 60 4.25 -19.32 18.37
N LYS A 61 4.41 -19.73 17.09
CA LYS A 61 5.29 -20.87 16.73
C LYS A 61 6.11 -20.67 15.46
N TRP A 62 6.84 -19.56 15.38
CA TRP A 62 7.65 -19.27 14.20
C TRP A 62 9.00 -18.64 14.54
N ASP A 63 10.04 -19.10 13.84
CA ASP A 63 11.37 -18.51 13.81
C ASP A 63 11.55 -17.59 12.58
N VAL A 64 12.70 -16.91 12.49
CA VAL A 64 12.98 -15.94 11.41
C VAL A 64 12.98 -16.63 10.05
N GLU A 65 13.67 -17.77 9.92
CA GLU A 65 13.81 -18.50 8.66
C GLU A 65 12.46 -18.98 8.14
N SER A 66 11.65 -19.58 9.01
CA SER A 66 10.30 -20.06 8.64
C SER A 66 9.36 -18.93 8.19
N LEU A 67 9.39 -17.77 8.86
CA LEU A 67 8.57 -16.61 8.46
C LEU A 67 9.06 -15.97 7.17
N SER A 68 10.38 -15.85 7.01
CA SER A 68 11.00 -15.33 5.79
C SER A 68 10.69 -16.23 4.60
N GLY A 69 10.85 -17.55 4.74
CA GLY A 69 10.51 -18.52 3.70
C GLY A 69 9.04 -18.45 3.29
N TYR A 70 8.14 -18.32 4.27
CA TYR A 70 6.71 -18.09 4.00
C TYR A 70 6.48 -16.80 3.20
N ALA A 71 7.06 -15.69 3.64
CA ALA A 71 6.83 -14.40 3.01
C ALA A 71 7.46 -14.28 1.62
N VAL A 72 8.65 -14.85 1.41
CA VAL A 72 9.28 -15.00 0.09
C VAL A 72 8.37 -15.83 -0.82
N ASN A 73 7.82 -16.94 -0.33
CA ASN A 73 6.89 -17.74 -1.12
C ASN A 73 5.67 -16.92 -1.57
N VAL A 74 5.04 -16.15 -0.67
CA VAL A 74 3.92 -15.26 -1.02
C VAL A 74 4.34 -14.17 -2.01
N HIS A 75 5.54 -13.61 -1.86
CA HIS A 75 6.09 -12.61 -2.77
C HIS A 75 6.27 -13.15 -4.19
N LEU A 76 6.86 -14.34 -4.32
CA LEU A 76 7.15 -14.97 -5.62
C LEU A 76 5.87 -15.44 -6.33
N HIS A 77 4.82 -15.81 -5.57
CA HIS A 77 3.50 -16.14 -6.11
C HIS A 77 2.66 -14.91 -6.50
N ASN A 78 3.20 -13.71 -6.37
CA ASN A 78 2.55 -12.51 -6.91
C ASN A 78 2.88 -12.37 -8.40
N PRO A 79 1.91 -12.42 -9.33
CA PRO A 79 2.19 -12.31 -10.76
C PRO A 79 2.95 -11.04 -11.14
N LYS A 80 2.74 -9.93 -10.40
CA LYS A 80 3.40 -8.65 -10.64
C LYS A 80 4.91 -8.66 -10.36
N THR A 81 5.39 -9.57 -9.52
CA THR A 81 6.84 -9.68 -9.21
C THR A 81 7.60 -10.46 -10.27
N LYS A 82 6.90 -11.15 -11.18
CA LYS A 82 7.47 -12.01 -12.23
C LYS A 82 8.48 -13.03 -11.66
N GLY A 83 8.21 -13.51 -10.45
CA GLY A 83 9.06 -14.48 -9.75
C GLY A 83 10.42 -13.93 -9.31
N LYS A 84 10.54 -12.62 -9.11
CA LYS A 84 11.78 -11.96 -8.70
C LYS A 84 11.59 -11.23 -7.38
N ILE A 85 12.66 -11.21 -6.58
CA ILE A 85 12.80 -10.43 -5.36
C ILE A 85 14.27 -10.02 -5.27
N SER A 86 14.57 -8.80 -4.84
CA SER A 86 15.96 -8.35 -4.68
C SER A 86 16.55 -8.83 -3.35
N GLU A 87 17.87 -9.00 -3.31
CA GLU A 87 18.59 -9.34 -2.09
C GLU A 87 18.34 -8.30 -0.97
N SER A 88 18.29 -7.02 -1.32
CA SER A 88 17.96 -5.95 -0.37
C SER A 88 16.56 -6.11 0.23
N ALA A 89 15.59 -6.59 -0.56
CA ALA A 89 14.24 -6.83 -0.08
C ALA A 89 14.19 -8.03 0.87
N ILE A 90 14.90 -9.12 0.54
CA ILE A 90 15.03 -10.28 1.44
C ILE A 90 15.66 -9.85 2.76
N ALA A 91 16.77 -9.11 2.71
CA ALA A 91 17.46 -8.62 3.91
C ALA A 91 16.55 -7.73 4.78
N ALA A 92 15.81 -6.79 4.16
CA ALA A 92 14.86 -5.96 4.88
C ALA A 92 13.72 -6.78 5.51
N LEU A 93 13.24 -7.82 4.83
CA LEU A 93 12.21 -8.71 5.37
C LEU A 93 12.71 -9.47 6.61
N GLU A 94 13.88 -10.09 6.50
CA GLU A 94 14.54 -10.85 7.57
C GLU A 94 14.83 -9.96 8.78
N GLU A 95 15.43 -8.79 8.56
CA GLU A 95 15.73 -7.81 9.60
C GLU A 95 14.46 -7.37 10.34
N GLY A 96 13.36 -7.15 9.62
CA GLY A 96 12.09 -6.73 10.21
C GLY A 96 11.47 -7.82 11.09
N ILE A 97 11.53 -9.08 10.62
CA ILE A 97 11.07 -10.25 11.39
C ILE A 97 11.92 -10.44 12.65
N GLU A 98 13.25 -10.39 12.51
CA GLU A 98 14.18 -10.55 13.62
C GLU A 98 13.98 -9.49 14.71
N LYS A 99 13.90 -8.21 14.33
CA LYS A 99 13.64 -7.10 15.25
C LYS A 99 12.31 -7.27 15.98
N LEU A 100 11.25 -7.65 15.25
CA LEU A 100 9.93 -7.85 15.84
C LEU A 100 9.90 -9.03 16.81
N LEU A 101 10.43 -10.19 16.41
CA LEU A 101 10.51 -11.37 17.28
C LEU A 101 11.34 -11.08 18.53
N SER A 102 12.45 -10.37 18.39
CA SER A 102 13.32 -10.00 19.52
C SER A 102 12.59 -9.08 20.51
N LEU A 103 11.83 -8.10 20.00
CA LEU A 103 11.03 -7.20 20.85
C LEU A 103 9.93 -7.97 21.60
N ILE A 104 9.10 -8.75 20.90
CA ILE A 104 7.95 -9.40 21.54
C ILE A 104 8.35 -10.51 22.51
N ARG A 105 9.48 -11.22 22.28
CA ARG A 105 9.96 -12.28 23.18
C ARG A 105 10.41 -11.75 24.54
N GLY A 106 10.79 -10.47 24.63
CA GLY A 106 11.15 -9.80 25.88
C GLY A 106 9.97 -9.25 26.67
N GLU A 107 8.75 -9.36 26.13
CA GLU A 107 7.57 -8.65 26.62
C GLU A 107 6.46 -9.61 27.08
N SER A 108 5.57 -9.12 27.97
CA SER A 108 4.41 -9.89 28.44
C SER A 108 3.42 -10.16 27.30
N ILE A 109 2.63 -11.23 27.38
CA ILE A 109 1.64 -11.60 26.33
C ILE A 109 0.71 -10.43 25.98
N ALA A 110 0.27 -9.66 26.98
CA ALA A 110 -0.57 -8.48 26.76
C ALA A 110 0.17 -7.36 26.02
N SER A 111 1.45 -7.13 26.33
CA SER A 111 2.31 -6.21 25.59
C SER A 111 2.57 -6.68 24.15
N GLN A 112 2.75 -7.99 23.93
CA GLN A 112 2.99 -8.56 22.59
C GLN A 112 1.84 -8.24 21.64
N ASP A 113 0.59 -8.47 22.07
CA ASP A 113 -0.60 -8.14 21.28
C ASP A 113 -0.63 -6.64 20.92
N ARG A 114 -0.31 -5.78 21.90
CA ARG A 114 -0.29 -4.33 21.68
C ARG A 114 0.81 -3.89 20.73
N ILE A 115 2.00 -4.48 20.81
CA ILE A 115 3.12 -4.23 19.91
C ILE A 115 2.75 -4.61 18.48
N LEU A 116 2.17 -5.79 18.30
CA LEU A 116 1.72 -6.27 16.99
C LEU A 116 0.68 -5.32 16.37
N GLU A 117 -0.31 -4.86 17.15
CA GLU A 117 -1.29 -3.87 16.68
C GLU A 117 -0.64 -2.55 16.24
N LEU A 118 0.32 -2.05 17.02
CA LEU A 118 1.01 -0.78 16.74
C LEU A 118 1.85 -0.86 15.46
N VAL A 119 2.53 -1.99 15.25
CA VAL A 119 3.27 -2.27 14.00
C VAL A 119 2.29 -2.41 12.84
N ASP A 120 1.23 -3.21 13.01
CA ASP A 120 0.25 -3.53 11.98
C ASP A 120 -0.47 -2.29 11.43
N TYR A 121 -1.14 -1.52 12.29
CA TYR A 121 -1.84 -0.32 11.86
C TYR A 121 -0.92 0.84 11.51
N GLY A 122 0.23 0.96 12.20
CA GLY A 122 1.23 1.98 11.89
C GLY A 122 1.81 1.80 10.49
N LEU A 123 2.17 0.57 10.12
CA LEU A 123 2.68 0.23 8.80
C LEU A 123 1.58 0.38 7.73
N TYR A 124 0.37 -0.13 8.00
CA TYR A 124 -0.78 0.06 7.09
C TYR A 124 -1.01 1.53 6.76
N TYR A 125 -1.02 2.41 7.77
CA TYR A 125 -1.25 3.83 7.56
C TYR A 125 -0.17 4.47 6.69
N ARG A 126 1.11 4.15 6.92
CA ARG A 126 2.23 4.64 6.10
C ARG A 126 2.08 4.23 4.64
N GLN A 127 1.80 2.96 4.39
CA GLN A 127 1.62 2.41 3.05
C GLN A 127 0.37 2.98 2.36
N ARG A 128 -0.74 3.12 3.08
CA ARG A 128 -1.95 3.77 2.56
C ARG A 128 -1.71 5.23 2.20
N LYS A 129 -0.95 5.95 3.03
CA LYS A 129 -0.59 7.35 2.77
C LYS A 129 0.27 7.47 1.50
N LYS A 130 1.26 6.59 1.30
CA LYS A 130 2.07 6.53 0.05
C LYS A 130 1.18 6.32 -1.18
N SER A 131 0.30 5.33 -1.13
CA SER A 131 -0.65 5.01 -2.21
C SER A 131 -1.59 6.18 -2.54
N LEU A 132 -2.14 6.86 -1.53
CA LEU A 132 -3.00 8.04 -1.75
C LEU A 132 -2.24 9.23 -2.33
N ALA A 133 -1.03 9.49 -1.83
CA ALA A 133 -0.17 10.56 -2.36
C ALA A 133 0.20 10.32 -3.83
N TRP A 134 0.49 9.07 -4.18
CA TRP A 134 0.72 8.64 -5.55
C TRP A 134 -0.51 8.86 -6.45
N LEU A 135 -1.71 8.45 -6.01
CA LEU A 135 -2.94 8.69 -6.77
C LEU A 135 -3.17 10.20 -7.00
N GLU A 136 -2.89 11.02 -5.99
CA GLU A 136 -3.01 12.47 -6.11
C GLU A 136 -1.99 13.05 -7.12
N SER A 137 -0.74 12.58 -7.10
CA SER A 137 0.28 13.04 -8.06
C SER A 137 -0.08 12.67 -9.49
N VAL A 138 -0.51 11.43 -9.72
CA VAL A 138 -0.95 10.98 -11.05
C VAL A 138 -2.19 11.75 -11.51
N LYS A 139 -3.15 12.04 -10.62
CA LYS A 139 -4.31 12.88 -10.96
C LYS A 139 -3.87 14.29 -11.39
N LYS A 140 -2.91 14.89 -10.67
CA LYS A 140 -2.37 16.22 -11.04
C LYS A 140 -1.71 16.19 -12.41
N GLU A 141 -0.88 15.18 -12.69
CA GLU A 141 -0.27 15.01 -14.01
C GLU A 141 -1.31 14.83 -15.12
N TRP A 142 -2.38 14.07 -14.88
CA TRP A 142 -3.47 13.89 -15.84
C TRP A 142 -4.21 15.18 -16.15
N VAL A 143 -4.55 15.95 -15.11
CA VAL A 143 -5.19 17.26 -15.27
C VAL A 143 -4.27 18.22 -16.04
N GLU A 144 -2.97 18.22 -15.74
CA GLU A 144 -2.00 19.08 -16.43
C GLU A 144 -1.84 18.71 -17.90
N PHE A 145 -1.80 17.40 -18.20
CA PHE A 145 -1.81 16.90 -19.58
C PHE A 145 -3.02 17.43 -20.37
N LEU A 146 -4.21 17.38 -19.77
CA LEU A 146 -5.44 17.87 -20.40
C LEU A 146 -5.46 19.39 -20.54
N LYS A 147 -5.00 20.13 -19.53
CA LYS A 147 -4.85 21.59 -19.57
C LYS A 147 -3.89 22.01 -20.69
N THR A 148 -2.76 21.32 -20.82
CA THR A 148 -1.78 21.58 -21.89
C THR A 148 -2.40 21.34 -23.27
N LYS A 149 -3.17 20.26 -23.43
CA LYS A 149 -3.72 19.85 -24.74
C LYS A 149 -4.91 20.70 -25.19
N TYR A 150 -5.79 21.10 -24.27
CA TYR A 150 -7.07 21.74 -24.62
C TYR A 150 -7.24 23.16 -24.06
N GLY A 151 -6.46 23.55 -23.05
CA GLY A 151 -6.53 24.84 -22.36
C GLY A 151 -7.75 25.01 -21.47
N THR A 152 -8.95 24.78 -22.01
CA THR A 152 -10.24 25.02 -21.35
C THR A 152 -11.14 23.79 -21.35
N TRP A 153 -12.08 23.75 -20.40
CA TRP A 153 -13.10 22.71 -20.33
C TRP A 153 -13.95 22.64 -21.61
N ASP A 154 -14.31 23.78 -22.21
CA ASP A 154 -15.15 23.82 -23.40
C ASP A 154 -14.49 23.15 -24.61
N ASN A 155 -13.19 23.39 -24.80
CA ASN A 155 -12.41 22.75 -25.86
C ASN A 155 -12.31 21.24 -25.65
N LEU A 156 -12.07 20.80 -24.41
CA LEU A 156 -12.00 19.39 -24.05
C LEU A 156 -13.36 18.70 -24.25
N ALA A 157 -14.44 19.28 -23.74
CA ALA A 157 -15.79 18.74 -23.86
C ALA A 157 -16.20 18.60 -25.34
N LYS A 158 -15.86 19.60 -26.16
CA LYS A 158 -16.06 19.55 -27.62
C LYS A 158 -15.25 18.42 -28.27
N ALA A 159 -13.97 18.28 -27.93
CA ALA A 159 -13.11 17.22 -28.46
C ALA A 159 -13.59 15.81 -28.07
N TRP A 160 -14.07 15.66 -26.84
CA TRP A 160 -14.58 14.39 -26.31
C TRP A 160 -16.04 14.10 -26.70
N GLY A 161 -16.74 15.05 -27.32
CA GLY A 161 -18.16 14.94 -27.63
C GLY A 161 -19.05 14.85 -26.38
N GLU A 162 -18.56 15.36 -25.25
CA GLU A 162 -19.30 15.38 -23.99
C GLU A 162 -20.20 16.61 -23.92
N LYS A 163 -21.49 16.39 -23.62
CA LYS A 163 -22.38 17.50 -23.31
C LYS A 163 -22.00 18.07 -21.94
N PRO A 164 -22.03 19.40 -21.74
CA PRO A 164 -21.81 19.99 -20.43
C PRO A 164 -22.80 19.38 -19.43
N LYS A 165 -22.29 18.59 -18.48
CA LYS A 165 -23.10 18.02 -17.40
C LYS A 165 -23.25 19.07 -16.30
N LYS A 166 -24.42 19.14 -15.66
CA LYS A 166 -24.59 19.94 -14.43
C LYS A 166 -23.55 19.47 -13.40
N GLY A 167 -22.63 20.35 -13.01
CA GLY A 167 -21.63 20.13 -11.96
C GLY A 167 -20.21 19.79 -12.43
N VAL A 168 -19.97 19.53 -13.71
CA VAL A 168 -18.63 19.32 -14.28
C VAL A 168 -18.34 20.49 -15.21
N GLN A 169 -17.68 21.50 -14.69
CA GLN A 169 -17.32 22.74 -15.41
C GLN A 169 -15.81 23.00 -15.41
N ASP A 170 -15.03 22.07 -14.86
CA ASP A 170 -13.59 22.23 -14.71
C ASP A 170 -12.86 20.91 -15.02
N ILE A 171 -11.75 21.02 -15.72
CA ILE A 171 -10.81 19.92 -16.00
C ILE A 171 -10.36 19.26 -14.69
N GLU A 172 -10.27 19.99 -13.59
CA GLU A 172 -9.88 19.45 -12.26
C GLU A 172 -10.86 18.43 -11.67
N SER A 173 -12.11 18.48 -12.13
CA SER A 173 -13.16 17.54 -11.72
C SER A 173 -13.14 16.22 -12.51
N ILE A 174 -12.29 16.12 -13.53
CA ILE A 174 -12.15 14.90 -14.33
C ILE A 174 -11.52 13.79 -13.46
N GLY A 175 -12.17 12.63 -13.50
CA GLY A 175 -11.66 11.42 -12.86
C GLY A 175 -10.36 10.95 -13.50
N TYR A 176 -9.51 10.33 -12.69
CA TYR A 176 -8.30 9.67 -13.14
C TYR A 176 -8.61 8.58 -14.22
N PRO A 177 -7.77 8.40 -15.27
CA PRO A 177 -7.98 7.40 -16.32
C PRO A 177 -7.75 5.96 -15.83
N SER A 178 -8.67 5.44 -15.02
CA SER A 178 -8.65 4.03 -14.60
C SER A 178 -8.88 3.08 -15.77
N LYS A 179 -8.47 1.82 -15.62
CA LYS A 179 -8.66 0.77 -16.63
C LYS A 179 -10.11 0.65 -17.09
N ARG A 180 -11.06 0.71 -16.15
CA ARG A 180 -12.49 0.73 -16.43
C ARG A 180 -12.89 1.96 -17.25
N ALA A 181 -12.46 3.15 -16.84
CA ALA A 181 -12.75 4.38 -17.57
C ALA A 181 -12.18 4.36 -18.99
N TYR A 182 -10.98 3.79 -19.17
CA TYR A 182 -10.34 3.61 -20.48
C TYR A 182 -11.08 2.59 -21.37
N ALA A 183 -11.53 1.48 -20.80
CA ALA A 183 -12.29 0.45 -21.51
C ALA A 183 -13.64 1.00 -22.03
N GLU A 184 -14.32 1.81 -21.20
CA GLU A 184 -15.61 2.45 -21.52
C GLU A 184 -15.46 3.67 -22.45
N ALA A 185 -14.29 4.31 -22.47
CA ALA A 185 -14.03 5.48 -23.31
C ALA A 185 -14.07 5.16 -24.81
N LYS A 186 -14.44 6.17 -25.61
CA LYS A 186 -14.51 6.10 -27.07
C LYS A 186 -13.92 7.36 -27.71
N GLY A 187 -13.55 7.27 -28.99
CA GLY A 187 -13.07 8.41 -29.77
C GLY A 187 -11.85 9.09 -29.14
N GLN A 188 -11.84 10.43 -29.17
CA GLN A 188 -10.71 11.23 -28.70
C GLN A 188 -10.38 11.01 -27.23
N LYS A 189 -11.40 10.82 -26.38
CA LYS A 189 -11.22 10.54 -24.96
C LYS A 189 -10.37 9.29 -24.72
N LYS A 190 -10.62 8.22 -25.49
CA LYS A 190 -9.82 7.00 -25.40
C LYS A 190 -8.39 7.23 -25.90
N ALA A 191 -8.22 7.98 -26.99
CA ALA A 191 -6.90 8.30 -27.53
C ALA A 191 -6.06 9.10 -26.52
N ASP A 192 -6.65 10.10 -25.87
CA ASP A 192 -5.98 10.93 -24.86
C ASP A 192 -5.60 10.13 -23.61
N MET A 193 -6.51 9.30 -23.11
CA MET A 193 -6.21 8.40 -22.00
C MET A 193 -5.07 7.44 -22.36
N GLY A 194 -5.08 6.87 -23.57
CA GLY A 194 -4.01 5.97 -24.04
C GLY A 194 -2.67 6.67 -24.23
N GLU A 195 -2.68 7.94 -24.66
CA GLU A 195 -1.48 8.77 -24.75
C GLU A 195 -0.89 9.04 -23.37
N PHE A 196 -1.72 9.45 -22.42
CA PHE A 196 -1.29 9.69 -21.05
C PHE A 196 -0.78 8.41 -20.37
N ILE A 197 -1.49 7.28 -20.52
CA ILE A 197 -1.06 5.99 -19.95
C ILE A 197 0.33 5.62 -20.46
N LYS A 198 0.60 5.75 -21.77
CA LYS A 198 1.95 5.50 -22.32
C LYS A 198 3.00 6.45 -21.75
N GLN A 199 2.68 7.74 -21.60
CA GLN A 199 3.59 8.70 -20.97
C GLN A 199 3.84 8.35 -19.50
N ALA A 200 2.82 7.85 -18.81
CA ALA A 200 2.90 7.47 -17.41
C ALA A 200 3.71 6.18 -17.22
N GLU A 201 3.51 5.16 -18.06
CA GLU A 201 4.28 3.91 -18.08
C GLU A 201 5.78 4.18 -18.29
N LEU A 202 6.14 5.13 -19.16
CA LEU A 202 7.52 5.55 -19.37
C LEU A 202 8.16 6.21 -18.13
N LYS A 203 7.35 6.78 -17.24
CA LYS A 203 7.78 7.32 -15.95
C LYS A 203 7.76 6.27 -14.82
N GLY A 204 7.38 5.03 -15.13
CA GLY A 204 7.28 3.93 -14.17
C GLY A 204 5.96 3.83 -13.42
N TYR A 205 4.90 4.51 -13.91
CA TYR A 205 3.56 4.36 -13.34
C TYR A 205 2.88 3.09 -13.88
N ASP A 206 2.55 2.17 -12.98
CA ASP A 206 1.68 1.04 -13.30
C ASP A 206 0.23 1.42 -13.03
N LEU A 207 -0.55 1.59 -14.09
CA LEU A 207 -1.95 1.99 -14.01
C LEU A 207 -2.89 0.77 -14.02
N ASP A 208 -2.33 -0.45 -14.00
CA ASP A 208 -3.07 -1.73 -13.93
C ASP A 208 -3.67 -2.04 -12.55
N ASP A 209 -3.53 -1.14 -11.58
CA ASP A 209 -3.79 -1.40 -10.14
C ASP A 209 -5.27 -1.52 -9.71
N GLU A 210 -6.22 -1.58 -10.66
CA GLU A 210 -7.64 -1.80 -10.39
C GLU A 210 -8.26 -2.99 -11.17
N GLU A 211 -7.64 -4.17 -11.17
CA GLU A 211 -8.36 -5.40 -11.53
C GLU A 211 -8.80 -6.24 -10.33
N GLU A 212 -10.12 -6.51 -10.36
CA GLU A 212 -11.03 -7.25 -9.46
C GLU A 212 -11.25 -6.67 -8.05
#